data_AF-C0PVC3-F1
#
_entry.id   AF-C0PVC3-F1
#
_cell.length_a   1.000
_cell.length_b   1.000
_cell.length_c   1.000
_cell.angle_alpha   90.00
_cell.angle_beta   90.00
_cell.angle_gamma   90.00
#
_symmetry.space_group_name_H-M   'P 1'
#
loop_
_entity.id
_entity.type
_entity.pdbx_description
1 polymer ?
#
loop_
_entity_poly.entity_id
_entity_poly.type
_entity_poly.pdbx_seq_one_letter_code
_entity_poly.pdbx_strand_id
1 'polypeptide(L)'
;MDWAEGDLVWFDPGMGHPIPGEIQEVHRAAQVIVVQALIKGKPQTFALQPGEGSLRARQDLGSSGVEDMTLLDDLHEASLLWNLRLRYDKGLIYTFAGSILIAVNPYKMFPDAYGLEVAKQYAGRPLGSLPPHLFAIGAAAHAALPSPQVVVISGESGSGKTESTKLVMQYLAAVVPGGGSASAVITEQILEAAPLLEAFGNARTARNDNSSRFGKYLEVYFKSGAIVGAKITQYLLEKSRIVTQAPGERNYHVFYELLGGLSETERSKYGLLEADKYFYLNQGATDCASGRVDWESLQGAMQVLGVSEGEREGIVRVLAAVLHLGNVYFHRRQLRHGQEGVEVGSDAEIKWAAHLLHISADGLHRALTSRTTE
;
A
#
# COMPACT_ATOMS: atom_id res chain seq x y z
N MET A 1 -11.18 -35.06 35.17
CA MET A 1 -10.15 -34.28 34.46
C MET A 1 -9.44 -35.26 33.57
N ASP A 2 -9.75 -35.20 32.29
CA ASP A 2 -9.27 -36.16 31.28
C ASP A 2 -7.96 -35.69 30.63
N TRP A 3 -7.28 -34.75 31.29
CA TRP A 3 -5.99 -34.21 30.90
C TRP A 3 -4.83 -35.06 31.42
N ALA A 4 -3.76 -35.12 30.64
CA ALA A 4 -2.50 -35.77 30.92
C ALA A 4 -1.32 -34.77 30.80
N GLU A 5 -0.19 -35.14 31.41
CA GLU A 5 1.08 -34.44 31.18
C GLU A 5 1.50 -34.56 29.72
N GLY A 6 1.94 -33.44 29.14
CA GLY A 6 2.27 -33.29 27.72
C GLY A 6 1.09 -32.86 26.84
N ASP A 7 -0.14 -32.82 27.35
CA ASP A 7 -1.28 -32.36 26.57
C ASP A 7 -1.12 -30.88 26.17
N LEU A 8 -1.35 -30.62 24.88
CA LEU A 8 -1.33 -29.27 24.33
C LEU A 8 -2.69 -28.62 24.53
N VAL A 9 -2.69 -27.41 25.06
CA VAL A 9 -3.93 -26.71 25.41
C VAL A 9 -3.94 -25.25 24.97
N TRP A 10 -5.14 -24.74 24.75
CA TRP A 10 -5.47 -23.33 24.78
C TRP A 10 -5.93 -22.98 26.19
N PHE A 11 -5.42 -21.89 26.77
CA PHE A 11 -5.90 -21.37 28.06
C PHE A 11 -5.69 -19.86 28.16
N ASP A 12 -6.45 -19.18 29.01
CA ASP A 12 -6.35 -17.75 29.29
C ASP A 12 -5.83 -17.51 30.72
N PRO A 13 -4.57 -17.05 30.90
CA PRO A 13 -4.02 -16.75 32.22
C PRO A 13 -4.55 -15.44 32.84
N GLY A 14 -5.69 -14.90 32.36
CA GLY A 14 -6.28 -13.63 32.79
C GLY A 14 -5.94 -12.45 31.88
N MET A 15 -5.52 -12.72 30.64
CA MET A 15 -5.25 -11.72 29.61
C MET A 15 -6.48 -11.39 28.74
N GLY A 16 -7.59 -12.12 28.92
CA GLY A 16 -8.83 -11.93 28.17
C GLY A 16 -8.80 -12.58 26.77
N HIS A 17 -7.79 -13.41 26.49
CA HIS A 17 -7.68 -14.18 25.26
C HIS A 17 -6.85 -15.46 25.47
N PRO A 18 -7.17 -16.56 24.78
CA PRO A 18 -6.45 -17.82 24.94
C PRO A 18 -5.06 -17.78 24.27
N ILE A 19 -4.09 -18.41 24.92
CA ILE A 19 -2.72 -18.63 24.45
C ILE A 19 -2.37 -20.11 24.45
N PRO A 20 -1.37 -20.54 23.66
CA PRO A 20 -0.95 -21.94 23.64
C PRO A 20 -0.15 -22.26 24.91
N GLY A 21 -0.44 -23.41 25.49
CA GLY A 21 0.30 -23.99 26.60
C GLY A 21 0.46 -25.50 26.46
N GLU A 22 1.23 -26.06 27.38
CA GLU A 22 1.47 -27.48 27.55
C GLU A 22 1.28 -27.84 29.02
N ILE A 23 0.50 -28.89 29.29
CA ILE A 23 0.28 -29.36 30.66
C ILE A 23 1.55 -30.03 31.16
N GLN A 24 2.12 -29.51 32.23
CA GLN A 24 3.31 -30.07 32.89
C GLN A 24 2.92 -31.04 34.01
N GLU A 25 1.88 -30.73 34.80
CA GLU A 25 1.47 -31.58 35.92
C GLU A 25 -0.05 -31.56 36.10
N VAL A 26 -0.63 -32.68 36.54
CA VAL A 26 -2.06 -32.80 36.86
C VAL A 26 -2.23 -33.34 38.29
N HIS A 27 -2.52 -32.46 39.24
CA HIS A 27 -2.77 -32.84 40.63
C HIS A 27 -4.25 -33.20 40.84
N ARG A 28 -4.60 -34.46 40.57
CA ARG A 28 -5.99 -34.95 40.63
C ARG A 28 -6.67 -34.74 41.99
N ALA A 29 -5.94 -34.92 43.10
CA ALA A 29 -6.50 -34.76 44.45
C ALA A 29 -6.82 -33.30 44.80
N ALA A 30 -5.96 -32.35 44.38
CA ALA A 30 -6.15 -30.92 44.61
C ALA A 30 -7.02 -30.26 43.52
N GLN A 31 -7.37 -31.00 42.47
CA GLN A 31 -8.02 -30.53 41.26
C GLN A 31 -7.28 -29.35 40.56
N VAL A 32 -5.94 -29.37 40.60
CA VAL A 32 -5.09 -28.33 40.00
C VAL A 32 -4.40 -28.88 38.75
N ILE A 33 -4.39 -28.09 37.68
CA ILE A 33 -3.60 -28.35 36.46
C ILE A 33 -2.49 -27.30 36.36
N VAL A 34 -1.26 -27.76 36.12
CA VAL A 34 -0.10 -26.89 35.93
C VAL A 34 0.18 -26.80 34.44
N VAL A 35 0.03 -25.61 33.87
CA VAL A 35 0.25 -25.33 32.44
C VAL A 35 1.48 -24.45 32.28
N GLN A 36 2.39 -24.82 31.39
CA GLN A 36 3.50 -23.96 30.98
C GLN A 36 3.18 -23.28 29.65
N ALA A 37 3.51 -22.00 29.53
CA ALA A 37 3.36 -21.25 28.30
C ALA A 37 4.49 -20.22 28.12
N LEU A 38 4.74 -19.83 26.87
CA LEU A 38 5.72 -18.79 26.55
C LEU A 38 5.07 -17.40 26.60
N ILE A 39 5.40 -16.61 27.62
CA ILE A 39 4.99 -15.22 27.73
C ILE A 39 6.17 -14.32 27.37
N LYS A 40 6.03 -13.54 26.29
CA LYS A 40 7.11 -12.67 25.77
C LYS A 40 8.43 -13.44 25.57
N GLY A 41 8.32 -14.67 25.06
CA GLY A 41 9.45 -15.55 24.78
C GLY A 41 10.09 -16.23 26.01
N LYS A 42 9.49 -16.09 27.20
CA LYS A 42 9.98 -16.74 28.42
C LYS A 42 8.98 -17.77 28.93
N PRO A 43 9.42 -18.98 29.32
CA PRO A 43 8.53 -19.97 29.90
C PRO A 43 8.01 -19.46 31.24
N GLN A 44 6.69 -19.54 31.42
CA GLN A 44 5.99 -19.25 32.66
C GLN A 44 5.01 -20.36 32.95
N THR A 45 4.84 -20.66 34.23
CA THR A 45 4.00 -21.75 34.71
C THR A 45 2.79 -21.19 35.45
N PHE A 46 1.62 -21.74 35.17
CA PHE A 46 0.34 -21.32 35.72
C PHE A 46 -0.34 -22.52 36.38
N ALA A 47 -0.69 -22.37 37.65
CA ALA A 47 -1.50 -23.35 38.37
C ALA A 47 -2.97 -22.93 38.25
N LEU A 48 -3.77 -23.75 37.58
CA LEU A 48 -5.17 -23.47 37.24
C LEU A 48 -6.09 -24.33 38.12
N GLN A 49 -6.99 -23.68 38.85
CA GLN A 49 -8.06 -24.33 39.61
C GLN A 49 -9.25 -24.69 38.72
N PRO A 50 -10.22 -25.50 39.19
CA PRO A 50 -11.40 -25.85 38.40
C PRO A 50 -12.18 -24.62 37.93
N GLY A 51 -12.38 -24.52 36.62
CA GLY A 51 -13.08 -23.39 35.99
C GLY A 51 -12.19 -22.19 35.66
N GLU A 52 -10.93 -22.18 36.08
CA GLU A 52 -9.96 -21.17 35.67
C GLU A 52 -9.35 -21.49 34.30
N GLY A 53 -8.88 -20.45 33.61
CA GLY A 53 -8.10 -20.60 32.38
C GLY A 53 -8.89 -21.00 31.13
N SER A 54 -10.17 -21.40 31.22
CA SER A 54 -10.97 -21.82 30.06
C SER A 54 -10.24 -22.86 29.18
N LEU A 55 -9.63 -23.89 29.80
CA LEU A 55 -8.80 -24.88 29.09
C LEU A 55 -9.58 -25.56 27.96
N ARG A 56 -8.93 -25.67 26.80
CA ARG A 56 -9.39 -26.43 25.62
C ARG A 56 -8.23 -27.18 25.01
N ALA A 57 -8.50 -28.32 24.36
CA ALA A 57 -7.45 -29.07 23.66
C ALA A 57 -6.95 -28.24 22.48
N ARG A 58 -5.66 -28.33 22.20
CA ARG A 58 -5.01 -27.67 21.07
C ARG A 58 -4.41 -28.70 20.13
N GLN A 59 -4.64 -28.52 18.82
CA GLN A 59 -3.99 -29.34 17.80
C GLN A 59 -2.47 -29.08 17.78
N ASP A 60 -1.67 -30.14 17.66
CA ASP A 60 -0.24 -30.00 17.38
C ASP A 60 -0.03 -29.68 15.89
N LEU A 61 0.46 -28.47 15.61
CA LEU A 61 0.76 -28.01 14.25
C LEU A 61 2.24 -28.19 13.89
N GLY A 62 3.03 -28.82 14.77
CA GLY A 62 4.46 -28.96 14.61
C GLY A 62 5.21 -27.63 14.64
N SER A 63 6.48 -27.65 14.22
CA SER A 63 7.38 -26.50 14.35
C SER A 63 7.18 -25.39 13.31
N SER A 64 6.46 -25.68 12.23
CA SER A 64 6.29 -24.78 11.08
C SER A 64 4.84 -24.50 10.73
N GLY A 65 3.88 -24.98 11.54
CA GLY A 65 2.47 -24.85 11.24
C GLY A 65 2.02 -25.63 10.00
N VAL A 66 0.74 -25.51 9.66
CA VAL A 66 0.12 -26.08 8.46
C VAL A 66 0.12 -25.06 7.31
N GLU A 67 0.32 -25.55 6.09
CA GLU A 67 0.34 -24.73 4.88
C GLU A 67 -1.03 -24.22 4.45
N ASP A 68 -2.09 -25.01 4.70
CA ASP A 68 -3.48 -24.66 4.46
C ASP A 68 -4.27 -24.79 5.76
N MET A 69 -4.84 -23.68 6.22
CA MET A 69 -5.60 -23.62 7.47
C MET A 69 -6.96 -24.31 7.40
N THR A 70 -7.39 -24.78 6.23
CA THR A 70 -8.55 -25.69 6.12
C THR A 70 -8.27 -27.08 6.69
N LEU A 71 -7.01 -27.41 6.98
CA LEU A 71 -6.58 -28.64 7.64
C LEU A 71 -6.62 -28.56 9.18
N LEU A 72 -7.00 -27.41 9.75
CA LEU A 72 -7.09 -27.25 11.20
C LEU A 72 -8.37 -27.89 11.73
N ASP A 73 -8.22 -28.74 12.74
CA ASP A 73 -9.35 -29.39 13.43
C ASP A 73 -9.98 -28.43 14.47
N ASP A 74 -9.16 -27.62 15.13
CA ASP A 74 -9.55 -26.66 16.17
C ASP A 74 -9.69 -25.22 15.63
N LEU A 75 -10.59 -25.00 14.66
CA LEU A 75 -10.74 -23.72 13.96
C LEU A 75 -11.34 -22.60 14.83
N HIS A 76 -10.50 -21.71 15.36
CA HIS A 76 -10.89 -20.48 16.05
C HIS A 76 -9.79 -19.41 15.93
N GLU A 77 -10.05 -18.20 16.41
CA GLU A 77 -9.12 -17.06 16.25
C GLU A 77 -7.70 -17.35 16.75
N ALA A 78 -7.55 -17.90 17.96
CA ALA A 78 -6.22 -18.21 18.51
C ALA A 78 -5.46 -19.32 17.74
N SER A 79 -6.11 -20.34 17.18
CA SER A 79 -5.43 -21.37 16.39
C SER A 79 -4.97 -20.82 15.03
N LEU A 80 -5.79 -19.99 14.39
CA LEU A 80 -5.42 -19.27 13.17
C LEU A 80 -4.20 -18.36 13.40
N LEU A 81 -4.25 -17.53 14.45
CA LEU A 81 -3.14 -16.62 14.79
C LEU A 81 -1.87 -17.38 15.14
N TRP A 82 -1.99 -18.50 15.84
CA TRP A 82 -0.86 -19.34 16.20
C TRP A 82 -0.21 -19.99 15.00
N ASN A 83 -1.00 -20.52 14.06
CA ASN A 83 -0.46 -21.06 12.82
C ASN A 83 0.33 -20.01 12.03
N LEU A 84 -0.26 -18.82 11.87
CA LEU A 84 0.42 -17.69 11.21
C LEU A 84 1.70 -17.28 11.95
N ARG A 85 1.68 -17.28 13.29
CA ARG A 85 2.85 -16.97 14.12
C ARG A 85 3.99 -17.97 13.92
N LEU A 86 3.69 -19.27 14.02
CA LEU A 86 4.67 -20.35 13.82
C LEU A 86 5.33 -20.24 12.44
N ARG A 87 4.51 -20.04 11.40
CA ARG A 87 4.97 -19.87 10.03
C ARG A 87 5.84 -18.62 9.86
N TYR A 88 5.39 -17.49 10.38
CA TYR A 88 6.12 -16.23 10.30
C TYR A 88 7.47 -16.29 11.01
N ASP A 89 7.54 -16.90 12.20
CA ASP A 89 8.79 -17.08 12.95
C ASP A 89 9.80 -17.98 12.20
N LYS A 90 9.33 -18.83 11.28
CA LYS A 90 10.16 -19.62 10.35
C LYS A 90 10.44 -18.91 9.02
N GLY A 91 9.96 -17.69 8.83
CA GLY A 91 10.10 -16.94 7.58
C GLY A 91 9.13 -17.36 6.48
N LEU A 92 8.11 -18.17 6.80
CA LEU A 92 7.06 -18.59 5.88
C LEU A 92 5.92 -17.57 5.94
N ILE A 93 5.99 -16.55 5.09
CA ILE A 93 5.07 -15.38 5.14
C ILE A 93 3.72 -15.61 4.46
N TYR A 94 3.59 -16.72 3.74
CA TYR A 94 2.42 -17.11 2.97
C TYR A 94 1.77 -18.36 3.56
N THR A 95 0.44 -18.31 3.67
CA THR A 95 -0.38 -19.41 4.20
C THR A 95 -1.70 -19.46 3.46
N PHE A 96 -2.14 -20.64 3.02
CA PHE A 96 -3.45 -20.80 2.41
C PHE A 96 -4.56 -20.89 3.47
N ALA A 97 -5.75 -20.45 3.06
CA ALA A 97 -7.01 -20.74 3.70
C ALA A 97 -7.97 -21.13 2.57
N GLY A 98 -7.85 -22.38 2.11
CA GLY A 98 -8.51 -22.85 0.89
C GLY A 98 -8.04 -22.06 -0.33
N SER A 99 -8.95 -21.33 -0.98
CA SER A 99 -8.64 -20.50 -2.15
C SER A 99 -8.03 -19.13 -1.82
N ILE A 100 -8.01 -18.73 -0.54
CA ILE A 100 -7.48 -17.45 -0.09
C ILE A 100 -6.01 -17.62 0.29
N LEU A 101 -5.16 -16.66 -0.10
CA LEU A 101 -3.78 -16.58 0.37
C LEU A 101 -3.65 -15.47 1.42
N ILE A 102 -3.21 -15.84 2.62
CA ILE A 102 -2.85 -14.89 3.68
C ILE A 102 -1.37 -14.59 3.57
N ALA A 103 -1.04 -13.30 3.50
CA ALA A 103 0.31 -12.79 3.44
C ALA A 103 0.60 -11.89 4.64
N VAL A 104 1.66 -12.18 5.40
CA VAL A 104 2.11 -11.35 6.52
C VAL A 104 3.34 -10.57 6.07
N ASN A 105 3.25 -9.23 6.02
CA ASN A 105 4.34 -8.38 5.56
C ASN A 105 5.59 -8.57 6.44
N PRO A 106 6.72 -9.02 5.87
CA PRO A 106 7.90 -9.33 6.67
C PRO A 106 8.83 -8.14 6.93
N TYR A 107 8.56 -6.97 6.34
CA TYR A 107 9.42 -5.77 6.43
C TYR A 107 10.89 -6.02 6.06
N LYS A 108 11.16 -7.05 5.26
CA LYS A 108 12.49 -7.40 4.73
C LYS A 108 12.35 -8.04 3.35
N MET A 109 13.43 -8.00 2.58
CA MET A 109 13.46 -8.58 1.23
C MET A 109 13.61 -10.10 1.29
N PHE A 110 12.94 -10.79 0.36
CA PHE A 110 13.09 -12.23 0.09
C PHE A 110 13.48 -12.41 -1.39
N PRO A 111 14.73 -12.07 -1.77
CA PRO A 111 15.13 -12.02 -3.18
C PRO A 111 15.01 -13.38 -3.87
N ASP A 112 15.30 -14.47 -3.15
CA ASP A 112 15.28 -15.83 -3.70
C ASP A 112 13.85 -16.40 -3.88
N ALA A 113 12.82 -15.73 -3.34
CA ALA A 113 11.44 -16.21 -3.39
C ALA A 113 10.71 -15.85 -4.70
N TYR A 114 11.18 -14.84 -5.44
CA TYR A 114 10.41 -14.25 -6.55
C TYR A 114 11.11 -14.30 -7.92
N GLY A 115 12.12 -15.17 -8.05
CA GLY A 115 12.86 -15.34 -9.30
C GLY A 115 12.07 -16.06 -10.41
N LEU A 116 12.59 -15.95 -11.64
CA LEU A 116 12.04 -16.64 -12.83
C LEU A 116 11.92 -18.16 -12.64
N GLU A 117 12.88 -18.77 -11.95
CA GLU A 117 12.87 -20.21 -11.66
C GLU A 117 11.67 -20.59 -10.78
N VAL A 118 11.40 -19.81 -9.74
CA VAL A 118 10.25 -20.01 -8.86
C VAL A 118 8.95 -19.80 -9.65
N ALA A 119 8.85 -18.74 -10.46
CA ALA A 119 7.67 -18.51 -11.31
C ALA A 119 7.37 -19.71 -12.21
N LYS A 120 8.40 -20.29 -12.85
CA LYS A 120 8.25 -21.49 -13.69
C LYS A 120 7.83 -22.73 -12.91
N GLN A 121 8.21 -22.88 -11.64
CA GLN A 121 7.78 -24.01 -10.82
C GLN A 121 6.25 -24.00 -10.58
N TYR A 122 5.67 -22.81 -10.36
CA TYR A 122 4.24 -22.64 -10.14
C TYR A 122 3.40 -22.66 -11.43
N ALA A 123 4.04 -22.46 -12.59
CA ALA A 123 3.33 -22.43 -13.87
C ALA A 123 2.55 -23.73 -14.15
N GLY A 124 1.25 -23.59 -14.43
CA GLY A 124 0.36 -24.72 -14.74
C GLY A 124 0.07 -25.68 -13.58
N ARG A 125 0.49 -25.34 -12.36
CA ARG A 125 0.26 -26.17 -11.18
C ARG A 125 -1.11 -25.86 -10.54
N PRO A 126 -1.90 -26.88 -10.16
CA PRO A 126 -3.12 -26.66 -9.39
C PRO A 126 -2.82 -25.95 -8.06
N LEU A 127 -3.74 -25.10 -7.61
CA LEU A 127 -3.66 -24.46 -6.30
C LEU A 127 -3.57 -25.54 -5.20
N GLY A 128 -2.67 -25.35 -4.23
CA GLY A 128 -2.43 -26.32 -3.15
C GLY A 128 -1.51 -27.49 -3.49
N SER A 129 -1.09 -27.66 -4.75
CA SER A 129 -0.11 -28.71 -5.12
C SER A 129 1.34 -28.36 -4.80
N LEU A 130 1.61 -27.09 -4.52
CA LEU A 130 2.90 -26.54 -4.10
C LEU A 130 2.71 -25.69 -2.85
N PRO A 131 3.79 -25.40 -2.10
CA PRO A 131 3.71 -24.56 -0.90
C PRO A 131 3.02 -23.21 -1.16
N PRO A 132 2.39 -22.61 -0.14
CA PRO A 132 1.71 -21.33 -0.26
C PRO A 132 2.63 -20.24 -0.79
N HIS A 133 2.22 -19.64 -1.91
CA HIS A 133 2.97 -18.57 -2.55
C HIS A 133 2.07 -17.71 -3.41
N LEU A 134 2.44 -16.44 -3.58
CA LEU A 134 1.68 -15.50 -4.38
C LEU A 134 1.60 -15.90 -5.87
N PHE A 135 2.65 -16.53 -6.39
CA PHE A 135 2.65 -17.08 -7.75
C PHE A 135 1.64 -18.20 -7.95
N ALA A 136 1.24 -18.92 -6.89
CA ALA A 136 0.17 -19.91 -7.00
C ALA A 136 -1.19 -19.26 -7.33
N ILE A 137 -1.44 -18.06 -6.79
CA ILE A 137 -2.64 -17.27 -7.10
C ILE A 137 -2.59 -16.75 -8.54
N GLY A 138 -1.44 -16.25 -8.98
CA GLY A 138 -1.22 -15.86 -10.37
C GLY A 138 -1.41 -17.03 -11.34
N ALA A 139 -0.90 -18.22 -10.99
CA ALA A 139 -1.04 -19.44 -11.77
C ALA A 139 -2.48 -19.90 -11.89
N ALA A 140 -3.21 -19.93 -10.77
CA ALA A 140 -4.62 -20.30 -10.74
C ALA A 140 -5.48 -19.34 -11.58
N ALA A 141 -5.25 -18.03 -11.47
CA ALA A 141 -5.97 -17.03 -12.28
C ALA A 141 -5.66 -17.17 -13.78
N HIS A 142 -4.40 -17.37 -14.16
CA HIS A 142 -4.03 -17.56 -15.56
C HIS A 142 -4.59 -18.87 -16.15
N ALA A 143 -4.54 -19.97 -15.39
CA ALA A 143 -5.06 -21.27 -15.81
C ALA A 143 -6.59 -21.29 -16.03
N ALA A 144 -7.32 -20.37 -15.39
CA ALA A 144 -8.78 -20.24 -15.53
C ALA A 144 -9.21 -19.42 -16.77
N LEU A 145 -8.27 -18.86 -17.54
CA LEU A 145 -8.57 -18.20 -18.81
C LEU A 145 -9.15 -19.21 -19.83
N PRO A 146 -10.07 -18.78 -20.73
CA PRO A 146 -10.40 -17.40 -21.08
C PRO A 146 -11.48 -16.73 -20.23
N SER A 147 -12.04 -17.41 -19.23
CA SER A 147 -13.04 -16.80 -18.33
C SER A 147 -12.41 -15.62 -17.57
N PRO A 148 -13.02 -14.42 -17.55
CA PRO A 148 -12.49 -13.28 -16.81
C PRO A 148 -12.26 -13.62 -15.33
N GLN A 149 -11.07 -13.29 -14.82
CA GLN A 149 -10.68 -13.52 -13.42
C GLN A 149 -10.43 -12.20 -12.71
N VAL A 150 -10.61 -12.20 -11.39
CA VAL A 150 -10.29 -11.06 -10.53
C VAL A 150 -9.48 -11.54 -9.33
N VAL A 151 -8.33 -10.91 -9.11
CA VAL A 151 -7.53 -11.09 -7.89
C VAL A 151 -7.73 -9.85 -7.02
N VAL A 152 -8.36 -10.03 -5.86
CA VAL A 152 -8.60 -8.95 -4.89
C VAL A 152 -7.53 -9.01 -3.81
N ILE A 153 -6.73 -7.95 -3.68
CA ILE A 153 -5.69 -7.84 -2.65
C ILE A 153 -6.17 -6.83 -1.60
N SER A 154 -6.53 -7.33 -0.41
CA SER A 154 -7.05 -6.53 0.71
C SER A 154 -6.05 -6.43 1.87
N GLY A 155 -6.31 -5.51 2.78
CA GLY A 155 -5.50 -5.29 3.98
C GLY A 155 -5.35 -3.81 4.33
N GLU A 156 -4.91 -3.53 5.56
CA GLU A 156 -4.69 -2.16 6.05
C GLU A 156 -3.55 -1.44 5.31
N SER A 157 -3.41 -0.13 5.52
CA SER A 157 -2.27 0.61 4.95
C SER A 157 -0.95 0.01 5.43
N GLY A 158 0.00 -0.20 4.52
CA GLY A 158 1.28 -0.85 4.83
C GLY A 158 1.29 -2.38 4.81
N SER A 159 0.15 -3.05 4.55
CA SER A 159 0.09 -4.52 4.51
C SER A 159 0.80 -5.19 3.32
N GLY A 160 1.35 -4.42 2.37
CA GLY A 160 2.05 -4.97 1.20
C GLY A 160 1.17 -5.20 -0.05
N LYS A 161 -0.01 -4.56 -0.13
CA LYS A 161 -0.92 -4.69 -1.28
C LYS A 161 -0.25 -4.36 -2.62
N THR A 162 0.41 -3.20 -2.69
CA THR A 162 1.09 -2.71 -3.91
C THR A 162 2.19 -3.68 -4.36
N GLU A 163 3.01 -4.15 -3.43
CA GLU A 163 4.09 -5.11 -3.72
C GLU A 163 3.53 -6.47 -4.18
N SER A 164 2.44 -6.93 -3.56
CA SER A 164 1.76 -8.14 -4.01
C SER A 164 1.23 -7.99 -5.44
N THR A 165 0.65 -6.85 -5.80
CA THR A 165 0.24 -6.59 -7.19
C THR A 165 1.43 -6.65 -8.16
N LYS A 166 2.56 -6.02 -7.82
CA LYS A 166 3.78 -6.03 -8.64
C LYS A 166 4.28 -7.47 -8.87
N LEU A 167 4.34 -8.28 -7.82
CA LEU A 167 4.78 -9.67 -7.88
C LEU A 167 3.85 -10.56 -8.72
N VAL A 168 2.53 -10.40 -8.60
CA VAL A 168 1.57 -11.12 -9.48
C VAL A 168 1.80 -10.74 -10.94
N MET A 169 2.04 -9.46 -11.23
CA MET A 169 2.33 -9.01 -12.60
C MET A 169 3.67 -9.55 -13.12
N GLN A 170 4.71 -9.57 -12.29
CA GLN A 170 6.00 -10.20 -12.64
C GLN A 170 5.84 -11.68 -12.96
N TYR A 171 5.03 -12.41 -12.19
CA TYR A 171 4.70 -13.80 -12.50
C TYR A 171 4.05 -13.94 -13.87
N LEU A 172 2.98 -13.18 -14.14
CA LEU A 172 2.26 -13.25 -15.41
C LEU A 172 3.22 -12.97 -16.59
N ALA A 173 4.09 -11.98 -16.46
CA ALA A 173 5.10 -11.66 -17.46
C ALA A 173 6.08 -12.80 -17.74
N ALA A 174 6.49 -13.50 -16.68
CA ALA A 174 7.50 -14.55 -16.73
C ALA A 174 7.00 -15.86 -17.35
N VAL A 175 5.71 -16.18 -17.19
CA VAL A 175 5.15 -17.51 -17.53
C VAL A 175 4.19 -17.51 -18.72
N VAL A 176 3.66 -16.37 -19.13
CA VAL A 176 2.65 -16.29 -20.18
C VAL A 176 3.22 -16.69 -21.56
N PRO A 177 2.61 -17.66 -22.27
CA PRO A 177 3.05 -18.08 -23.60
C PRO A 177 2.96 -16.95 -24.63
N GLY A 178 3.87 -16.93 -25.61
CA GLY A 178 3.85 -15.93 -26.68
C GLY A 178 4.47 -14.57 -26.31
N GLY A 179 5.29 -14.56 -25.25
CA GLY A 179 6.12 -13.42 -24.82
C GLY A 179 7.18 -13.02 -25.84
N GLY A 180 6.77 -12.61 -27.03
CA GLY A 180 7.60 -11.77 -27.90
C GLY A 180 7.82 -10.41 -27.24
N SER A 181 8.67 -9.58 -27.85
CA SER A 181 9.07 -8.26 -27.34
C SER A 181 7.88 -7.38 -26.90
N ALA A 182 6.73 -7.47 -27.57
CA ALA A 182 5.55 -6.68 -27.24
C ALA A 182 4.93 -6.98 -25.86
N SER A 183 4.84 -8.26 -25.45
CA SER A 183 4.28 -8.62 -24.14
C SER A 183 5.22 -8.24 -22.99
N ALA A 184 6.53 -8.31 -23.24
CA ALA A 184 7.54 -7.84 -22.30
C ALA A 184 7.44 -6.32 -22.11
N VAL A 185 7.33 -5.55 -23.19
CA VAL A 185 7.16 -4.09 -23.15
C VAL A 185 5.88 -3.70 -22.41
N ILE A 186 4.75 -4.36 -22.68
CA ILE A 186 3.49 -4.05 -21.98
C ILE A 186 3.63 -4.32 -20.48
N THR A 187 4.29 -5.42 -20.09
CA THR A 187 4.52 -5.71 -18.68
C THR A 187 5.45 -4.68 -18.05
N GLU A 188 6.57 -4.38 -18.69
CA GLU A 188 7.51 -3.36 -18.25
C GLU A 188 6.77 -2.03 -18.02
N GLN A 189 5.95 -1.59 -18.97
CA GLN A 189 5.10 -0.40 -18.81
C GLN A 189 4.14 -0.48 -17.61
N ILE A 190 3.55 -1.64 -17.33
CA ILE A 190 2.66 -1.81 -16.16
C ILE A 190 3.47 -1.69 -14.85
N LEU A 191 4.67 -2.26 -14.80
CA LEU A 191 5.54 -2.23 -13.62
C LEU A 191 6.13 -0.83 -13.41
N GLU A 192 6.58 -0.19 -14.49
CA GLU A 192 7.14 1.17 -14.52
C GLU A 192 6.07 2.25 -14.36
N ALA A 193 4.78 1.92 -14.46
CA ALA A 193 3.70 2.84 -14.06
C ALA A 193 3.64 3.05 -12.54
N ALA A 194 4.27 2.18 -11.74
CA ALA A 194 4.18 2.28 -10.29
C ALA A 194 4.82 3.57 -9.73
N PRO A 195 6.09 3.93 -10.04
CA PRO A 195 6.68 5.20 -9.58
C PRO A 195 5.82 6.42 -9.94
N LEU A 196 5.28 6.48 -11.16
CA LEU A 196 4.37 7.54 -11.59
C LEU A 196 3.12 7.60 -10.71
N LEU A 197 2.42 6.48 -10.57
CA LEU A 197 1.18 6.40 -9.80
C LEU A 197 1.41 6.61 -8.30
N GLU A 198 2.58 6.25 -7.78
CA GLU A 198 2.97 6.49 -6.39
C GLU A 198 3.30 7.97 -6.16
N ALA A 199 4.07 8.62 -7.02
CA ALA A 199 4.39 10.05 -6.91
C ALA A 199 3.11 10.92 -6.86
N PHE A 200 2.16 10.67 -7.77
CA PHE A 200 0.95 11.49 -7.91
C PHE A 200 -0.19 11.12 -6.96
N GLY A 201 -0.14 9.95 -6.32
CA GLY A 201 -1.28 9.43 -5.57
C GLY A 201 -0.97 8.85 -4.20
N ASN A 202 0.30 8.76 -3.82
CA ASN A 202 0.70 8.39 -2.47
C ASN A 202 1.15 9.62 -1.67
N ALA A 203 0.98 9.52 -0.36
CA ALA A 203 1.41 10.55 0.58
C ALA A 203 1.82 9.93 1.92
N ARG A 204 2.64 10.69 2.67
CA ARG A 204 2.97 10.36 4.06
C ARG A 204 1.77 10.61 4.97
N THR A 205 1.47 9.61 5.79
CA THR A 205 0.42 9.61 6.82
C THR A 205 1.01 9.30 8.19
N ALA A 206 0.23 9.43 9.26
CA ALA A 206 0.68 9.10 10.62
C ALA A 206 1.14 7.63 10.80
N ARG A 207 0.72 6.70 9.92
CA ARG A 207 1.00 5.26 10.05
C ARG A 207 1.90 4.69 8.95
N ASN A 208 1.99 5.37 7.81
CA ASN A 208 2.69 4.89 6.63
C ASN A 208 3.23 6.07 5.83
N ASP A 209 4.53 6.06 5.55
CA ASP A 209 5.23 7.11 4.82
C ASP A 209 4.91 7.12 3.31
N ASN A 210 4.42 6.01 2.75
CA ASN A 210 4.07 5.88 1.34
C ASN A 210 2.66 5.25 1.19
N SER A 211 1.63 5.94 1.70
CA SER A 211 0.25 5.43 1.68
C SER A 211 -0.46 5.85 0.40
N SER A 212 -0.98 4.89 -0.38
CA SER A 212 -1.87 5.19 -1.49
C SER A 212 -3.16 5.87 -1.02
N ARG A 213 -3.48 7.01 -1.63
CA ARG A 213 -4.69 7.83 -1.35
C ARG A 213 -5.69 7.77 -2.51
N PHE A 214 -5.68 6.66 -3.23
CA PHE A 214 -6.58 6.33 -4.32
C PHE A 214 -6.67 4.81 -4.50
N GLY A 215 -7.80 4.34 -5.00
CA GLY A 215 -7.97 2.96 -5.44
C GLY A 215 -7.41 2.76 -6.85
N LYS A 216 -6.78 1.61 -7.09
CA LYS A 216 -6.24 1.22 -8.40
C LYS A 216 -6.90 -0.09 -8.83
N TYR A 217 -7.46 -0.11 -10.04
CA TYR A 217 -7.96 -1.33 -10.67
C TYR A 217 -7.18 -1.56 -11.96
N LEU A 218 -6.35 -2.60 -11.95
CA LEU A 218 -5.53 -3.00 -13.09
C LEU A 218 -6.25 -4.12 -13.85
N GLU A 219 -6.66 -3.82 -15.07
CA GLU A 219 -7.18 -4.78 -16.03
C GLU A 219 -6.02 -5.24 -16.93
N VAL A 220 -5.83 -6.54 -17.08
CA VAL A 220 -4.85 -7.13 -18.01
C VAL A 220 -5.61 -7.93 -19.06
N TYR A 221 -5.39 -7.60 -20.33
CA TYR A 221 -6.10 -8.22 -21.45
C TYR A 221 -5.26 -9.34 -22.05
N PHE A 222 -5.90 -10.49 -22.27
CA PHE A 222 -5.25 -11.67 -22.81
C PHE A 222 -5.85 -12.08 -24.16
N LYS A 223 -5.00 -12.55 -25.08
CA LYS A 223 -5.39 -13.21 -26.33
C LYS A 223 -4.58 -14.47 -26.52
N SER A 224 -5.25 -15.62 -26.65
CA SER A 224 -4.59 -16.92 -26.79
C SER A 224 -3.57 -17.21 -25.67
N GLY A 225 -3.89 -16.77 -24.45
CA GLY A 225 -3.03 -16.91 -23.28
C GLY A 225 -1.95 -15.83 -23.12
N ALA A 226 -1.66 -15.03 -24.16
CA ALA A 226 -0.67 -13.96 -24.20
C ALA A 226 -1.22 -12.61 -23.71
N ILE A 227 -0.41 -11.78 -23.06
CA ILE A 227 -0.79 -10.41 -22.69
C ILE A 227 -0.79 -9.53 -23.95
N VAL A 228 -1.90 -8.84 -24.21
CA VAL A 228 -2.07 -7.95 -25.38
C VAL A 228 -2.33 -6.50 -25.00
N GLY A 229 -2.55 -6.21 -23.72
CA GLY A 229 -2.72 -4.85 -23.24
C GLY A 229 -3.07 -4.80 -21.76
N ALA A 230 -3.09 -3.60 -21.21
CA ALA A 230 -3.56 -3.35 -19.85
C ALA A 230 -4.22 -1.99 -19.74
N LYS A 231 -5.04 -1.82 -18.70
CA LYS A 231 -5.70 -0.56 -18.36
C LYS A 231 -5.71 -0.39 -16.86
N ILE A 232 -5.34 0.80 -16.39
CA ILE A 232 -5.41 1.15 -14.98
C ILE A 232 -6.54 2.17 -14.80
N THR A 233 -7.55 1.81 -14.03
CA THR A 233 -8.64 2.70 -13.63
C THR A 233 -8.40 3.17 -12.20
N GLN A 234 -8.37 4.48 -11.99
CA GLN A 234 -8.23 5.10 -10.68
C GLN A 234 -9.59 5.43 -10.05
N TYR A 235 -9.69 5.30 -8.73
CA TYR A 235 -10.88 5.64 -7.96
C TYR A 235 -10.54 6.50 -6.76
N LEU A 236 -11.44 7.42 -6.41
CA LEU A 236 -11.45 8.13 -5.13
C LEU A 236 -10.10 8.76 -4.75
N LEU A 237 -9.42 9.41 -5.70
CA LEU A 237 -8.26 10.24 -5.37
C LEU A 237 -8.68 11.30 -4.36
N GLU A 238 -8.00 11.35 -3.23
CA GLU A 238 -8.26 12.32 -2.15
C GLU A 238 -7.81 13.73 -2.57
N LYS A 239 -8.59 14.38 -3.43
CA LYS A 239 -8.27 15.71 -3.97
C LYS A 239 -8.17 16.79 -2.88
N SER A 240 -8.91 16.64 -1.78
CA SER A 240 -8.86 17.56 -0.64
C SER A 240 -7.46 17.67 -0.05
N ARG A 241 -6.64 16.62 -0.14
CA ARG A 241 -5.25 16.60 0.35
C ARG A 241 -4.39 17.70 -0.26
N ILE A 242 -4.71 18.14 -1.48
CA ILE A 242 -3.95 19.19 -2.15
C ILE A 242 -3.97 20.48 -1.32
N VAL A 243 -5.10 20.82 -0.70
CA VAL A 243 -5.29 22.11 -0.02
C VAL A 243 -5.19 22.00 1.50
N THR A 244 -5.42 20.82 2.08
CA THR A 244 -5.35 20.58 3.53
C THR A 244 -4.81 19.19 3.85
N GLN A 245 -4.02 19.07 4.92
CA GLN A 245 -3.51 17.79 5.41
C GLN A 245 -3.76 17.67 6.91
N ALA A 246 -3.95 16.44 7.41
CA ALA A 246 -4.09 16.20 8.85
C ALA A 246 -2.75 16.42 9.57
N PRO A 247 -2.77 16.70 10.89
CA PRO A 247 -1.54 16.85 11.67
C PRO A 247 -0.64 15.61 11.55
N GLY A 248 0.64 15.83 11.26
CA GLY A 248 1.61 14.75 11.06
C GLY A 248 1.64 14.17 9.63
N GLU A 249 0.80 14.65 8.72
CA GLU A 249 0.75 14.19 7.33
C GLU A 249 1.41 15.17 6.34
N ARG A 250 1.62 14.71 5.10
CA ARG A 250 2.12 15.52 3.98
C ARG A 250 1.16 15.49 2.79
N ASN A 251 1.42 16.39 1.84
CA ASN A 251 0.79 16.35 0.52
C ASN A 251 1.34 15.18 -0.34
N TYR A 252 0.90 15.07 -1.59
CA TYR A 252 1.39 14.04 -2.53
C TYR A 252 2.90 14.17 -2.79
N HIS A 253 3.57 13.03 -2.93
CA HIS A 253 5.03 12.96 -3.08
C HIS A 253 5.55 13.78 -4.27
N VAL A 254 4.80 13.83 -5.37
CA VAL A 254 5.18 14.55 -6.59
C VAL A 254 5.56 16.01 -6.34
N PHE A 255 4.94 16.70 -5.38
CA PHE A 255 5.30 18.09 -5.07
C PHE A 255 6.68 18.18 -4.42
N TYR A 256 7.00 17.27 -3.51
CA TYR A 256 8.30 17.24 -2.82
C TYR A 256 9.40 16.70 -3.74
N GLU A 257 9.09 15.73 -4.59
CA GLU A 257 9.99 15.20 -5.62
C GLU A 257 10.31 16.27 -6.67
N LEU A 258 9.32 17.05 -7.11
CA LEU A 258 9.53 18.17 -8.03
C LEU A 258 10.48 19.21 -7.43
N LEU A 259 10.20 19.66 -6.20
CA LEU A 259 10.98 20.72 -5.55
C LEU A 259 12.39 20.27 -5.15
N GLY A 260 12.57 18.99 -4.82
CA GLY A 260 13.86 18.40 -4.48
C GLY A 260 14.65 17.88 -5.67
N GLY A 261 13.98 17.58 -6.79
CA GLY A 261 14.59 17.00 -7.98
C GLY A 261 15.04 18.00 -9.03
N LEU A 262 14.43 19.19 -9.09
CA LEU A 262 14.86 20.28 -9.97
C LEU A 262 16.05 21.04 -9.39
N SER A 263 17.02 21.37 -10.25
CA SER A 263 18.09 22.30 -9.89
C SER A 263 17.55 23.70 -9.60
N GLU A 264 18.31 24.52 -8.87
CA GLU A 264 17.94 25.92 -8.61
C GLU A 264 17.66 26.71 -9.90
N THR A 265 18.43 26.45 -10.95
CA THR A 265 18.24 27.08 -12.26
C THR A 265 16.93 26.65 -12.92
N GLU A 266 16.53 25.39 -12.78
CA GLU A 266 15.26 24.89 -13.31
C GLU A 266 14.08 25.39 -12.49
N ARG A 267 14.18 25.37 -11.16
CA ARG A 267 13.15 25.93 -10.26
C ARG A 267 12.84 27.39 -10.59
N SER A 268 13.88 28.18 -10.87
CA SER A 268 13.75 29.59 -11.25
C SER A 268 12.93 29.79 -12.53
N LYS A 269 12.98 28.86 -13.50
CA LYS A 269 12.16 28.92 -14.73
C LYS A 269 10.66 28.85 -14.44
N TYR A 270 10.29 28.19 -13.35
CA TYR A 270 8.90 27.95 -12.95
C TYR A 270 8.47 28.82 -11.76
N GLY A 271 9.31 29.75 -11.29
CA GLY A 271 9.02 30.54 -10.10
C GLY A 271 9.02 29.73 -8.79
N LEU A 272 9.66 28.55 -8.79
CA LEU A 272 9.59 27.62 -7.67
C LEU A 272 10.55 27.99 -6.53
N LEU A 273 10.05 27.88 -5.30
CA LEU A 273 10.79 28.06 -4.04
C LEU A 273 10.87 26.74 -3.26
N GLU A 274 11.46 26.77 -2.06
CA GLU A 274 11.48 25.63 -1.16
C GLU A 274 10.06 25.27 -0.64
N ALA A 275 9.85 24.01 -0.26
CA ALA A 275 8.54 23.47 0.09
C ALA A 275 7.84 24.21 1.25
N ASP A 276 8.60 24.76 2.21
CA ASP A 276 8.07 25.52 3.36
C ASP A 276 7.43 26.86 2.94
N LYS A 277 7.69 27.34 1.73
CA LYS A 277 7.13 28.58 1.17
C LYS A 277 5.76 28.40 0.54
N TYR A 278 5.26 27.18 0.44
CA TYR A 278 3.96 26.90 -0.18
C TYR A 278 2.92 26.51 0.87
N PHE A 279 1.84 27.29 0.93
CA PHE A 279 0.71 27.05 1.84
C PHE A 279 0.13 25.64 1.67
N TYR A 280 -0.01 25.16 0.44
CA TYR A 280 -0.50 23.80 0.18
C TYR A 280 0.42 22.67 0.65
N LEU A 281 1.68 22.94 1.01
CA LEU A 281 2.62 21.94 1.49
C LEU A 281 2.86 21.97 3.00
N ASN A 282 2.30 22.96 3.72
CA ASN A 282 2.59 23.21 5.13
C ASN A 282 1.37 23.09 6.08
N GLN A 283 0.23 22.55 5.63
CA GLN A 283 -0.97 22.43 6.48
C GLN A 283 -0.91 21.28 7.49
N GLY A 284 -0.08 20.27 7.25
CA GLY A 284 0.06 19.10 8.12
C GLY A 284 0.94 19.29 9.36
N ALA A 285 1.53 20.48 9.57
CA ALA A 285 2.46 20.78 10.66
C ALA A 285 3.65 19.78 10.77
N THR A 286 4.15 19.30 9.62
CA THR A 286 5.33 18.44 9.52
C THR A 286 6.56 19.20 9.03
N ASP A 287 7.73 18.58 9.13
CA ASP A 287 8.92 19.07 8.44
C ASP A 287 8.67 19.05 6.92
N CYS A 288 8.73 20.22 6.29
CA CYS A 288 8.63 20.36 4.83
C CYS A 288 9.87 19.81 4.09
N ALA A 289 10.70 19.02 4.77
CA ALA A 289 11.88 18.40 4.19
C ALA A 289 11.45 17.46 3.06
N SER A 290 12.18 17.54 1.94
CA SER A 290 11.93 16.77 0.72
C SER A 290 11.87 15.25 0.94
N GLY A 291 12.46 14.74 2.03
CA GLY A 291 12.44 13.31 2.35
C GLY A 291 13.21 12.51 1.29
N ARG A 292 12.73 11.31 0.97
CA ARG A 292 13.27 10.53 -0.16
C ARG A 292 12.78 11.17 -1.46
N VAL A 293 13.69 11.83 -2.17
CA VAL A 293 13.44 12.39 -3.51
C VAL A 293 13.71 11.29 -4.53
N ASP A 294 12.70 10.87 -5.27
CA ASP A 294 12.82 9.87 -6.34
C ASP A 294 12.45 10.43 -7.72
N TRP A 295 12.88 11.68 -7.96
CA TRP A 295 12.57 12.42 -9.18
C TRP A 295 13.11 11.75 -10.46
N GLU A 296 14.32 11.17 -10.40
CA GLU A 296 14.91 10.46 -11.53
C GLU A 296 14.10 9.20 -11.89
N SER A 297 13.62 8.45 -10.90
CA SER A 297 12.75 7.30 -11.10
C SER A 297 11.41 7.71 -11.71
N LEU A 298 10.82 8.82 -11.23
CA LEU A 298 9.59 9.37 -11.82
C LEU A 298 9.81 9.79 -13.29
N GLN A 299 10.94 10.44 -13.61
CA GLN A 299 11.30 10.82 -14.98
C GLN A 299 11.52 9.60 -15.88
N GLY A 300 12.21 8.57 -15.37
CA GLY A 300 12.42 7.29 -16.06
C GLY A 300 11.09 6.58 -16.35
N ALA A 301 10.21 6.48 -15.35
CA ALA A 301 8.87 5.92 -15.50
C ALA A 301 8.06 6.65 -16.59
N MET A 302 8.06 7.98 -16.59
CA MET A 302 7.40 8.78 -17.63
C MET A 302 7.98 8.49 -19.02
N GLN A 303 9.30 8.31 -19.14
CA GLN A 303 9.94 7.98 -20.41
C GLN A 303 9.54 6.59 -20.93
N VAL A 304 9.52 5.57 -20.06
CA VAL A 304 9.09 4.20 -20.43
C VAL A 304 7.63 4.16 -20.87
N LEU A 305 6.78 4.98 -20.24
CA LEU A 305 5.38 5.13 -20.60
C LEU A 305 5.14 5.97 -21.86
N GLY A 306 6.22 6.51 -22.46
CA GLY A 306 6.14 7.29 -23.70
C GLY A 306 5.66 8.73 -23.51
N VAL A 307 5.75 9.28 -22.30
CA VAL A 307 5.45 10.69 -22.04
C VAL A 307 6.58 11.54 -22.64
N SER A 308 6.23 12.35 -23.63
CA SER A 308 7.18 13.19 -24.35
C SER A 308 7.82 14.26 -23.44
N GLU A 309 8.92 14.84 -23.88
CA GLU A 309 9.57 15.94 -23.14
C GLU A 309 8.63 17.15 -22.96
N GLY A 310 7.88 17.52 -23.99
CA GLY A 310 6.90 18.61 -23.91
C GLY A 310 5.74 18.31 -22.95
N GLU A 311 5.27 17.05 -22.89
CA GLU A 311 4.26 16.64 -21.90
C GLU A 311 4.80 16.66 -20.48
N ARG A 312 6.04 16.20 -20.26
CA ARG A 312 6.73 16.27 -18.96
C ARG A 312 6.91 17.72 -18.50
N GLU A 313 7.31 18.61 -19.40
CA GLU A 313 7.36 20.05 -19.12
C GLU A 313 5.97 20.60 -18.77
N GLY A 314 4.93 20.21 -19.50
CA GLY A 314 3.54 20.56 -19.20
C GLY A 314 3.11 20.12 -17.79
N ILE A 315 3.46 18.89 -17.39
CA ILE A 315 3.21 18.36 -16.05
C ILE A 315 3.89 19.21 -14.98
N VAL A 316 5.18 19.53 -15.16
CA VAL A 316 5.94 20.40 -14.23
C VAL A 316 5.26 21.75 -14.08
N ARG A 317 4.84 22.36 -15.18
CA ARG A 317 4.16 23.66 -15.18
C ARG A 317 2.82 23.64 -14.45
N VAL A 318 2.02 22.58 -14.65
CA VAL A 318 0.74 22.41 -13.94
C VAL A 318 0.98 22.24 -12.44
N LEU A 319 1.95 21.43 -12.03
CA LEU A 319 2.31 21.25 -10.62
C LEU A 319 2.77 22.56 -9.98
N ALA A 320 3.64 23.31 -10.67
CA ALA A 320 4.10 24.62 -10.21
C ALA A 320 2.94 25.62 -10.09
N ALA A 321 2.02 25.65 -11.07
CA ALA A 321 0.84 26.51 -11.01
C ALA A 321 -0.06 26.17 -9.81
N VAL A 322 -0.24 24.89 -9.47
CA VAL A 322 -0.98 24.48 -8.26
C VAL A 322 -0.34 25.03 -6.99
N LEU A 323 0.99 24.98 -6.89
CA LEU A 323 1.73 25.53 -5.74
C LEU A 323 1.56 27.05 -5.63
N HIS A 324 1.71 27.79 -6.74
CA HIS A 324 1.49 29.23 -6.78
C HIS A 324 0.05 29.62 -6.39
N LEU A 325 -0.95 28.90 -6.91
CA LEU A 325 -2.36 29.13 -6.56
C LEU A 325 -2.62 28.93 -5.07
N GLY A 326 -1.89 28.02 -4.41
CA GLY A 326 -1.99 27.83 -2.96
C GLY A 326 -1.54 29.04 -2.14
N ASN A 327 -0.67 29.89 -2.70
CA ASN A 327 -0.16 31.10 -2.05
C ASN A 327 -0.99 32.35 -2.36
N VAL A 328 -2.03 32.25 -3.19
CA VAL A 328 -2.96 33.36 -3.42
C VAL A 328 -3.80 33.57 -2.16
N TYR A 329 -3.71 34.77 -1.58
CA TYR A 329 -4.49 35.15 -0.40
C TYR A 329 -5.35 36.38 -0.67
N PHE A 330 -6.47 36.44 0.05
CA PHE A 330 -7.54 37.39 -0.21
C PHE A 330 -7.79 38.29 0.99
N HIS A 331 -8.15 39.55 0.72
CA HIS A 331 -8.52 40.54 1.71
C HIS A 331 -9.95 41.02 1.43
N ARG A 332 -10.69 41.32 2.50
CA ARG A 332 -12.02 41.93 2.37
C ARG A 332 -11.84 43.35 1.85
N ARG A 333 -12.57 43.69 0.79
CA ARG A 333 -12.63 45.03 0.21
C ARG A 333 -14.05 45.57 0.30
N GLN A 334 -14.21 46.78 0.80
CA GLN A 334 -15.51 47.45 0.82
C GLN A 334 -15.77 48.07 -0.57
N LEU A 335 -16.81 47.59 -1.24
CA LEU A 335 -17.26 48.11 -2.54
C LEU A 335 -18.23 49.29 -2.33
N ARG A 336 -18.58 49.95 -3.44
CA ARG A 336 -19.57 51.04 -3.41
C ARG A 336 -20.91 50.53 -2.88
N HIS A 337 -21.69 51.42 -2.25
CA HIS A 337 -23.00 51.12 -1.67
C HIS A 337 -22.99 50.07 -0.54
N GLY A 338 -21.86 49.91 0.16
CA GLY A 338 -21.77 49.04 1.34
C GLY A 338 -21.71 47.55 1.03
N GLN A 339 -21.49 47.17 -0.23
CA GLN A 339 -21.29 45.78 -0.62
C GLN A 339 -19.92 45.28 -0.17
N GLU A 340 -19.85 44.03 0.31
CA GLU A 340 -18.57 43.36 0.57
C GLU A 340 -18.06 42.72 -0.72
N GLY A 341 -16.79 42.98 -1.02
CA GLY A 341 -16.04 42.37 -2.11
C GLY A 341 -14.75 41.73 -1.61
N VAL A 342 -14.01 41.16 -2.56
CA VAL A 342 -12.74 40.51 -2.31
C VAL A 342 -11.65 41.13 -3.19
N GLU A 343 -10.46 41.26 -2.64
CA GLU A 343 -9.27 41.73 -3.35
C GLU A 343 -8.12 40.75 -3.11
N VAL A 344 -7.30 40.54 -4.13
CA VAL A 344 -6.10 39.69 -4.01
C VAL A 344 -5.00 40.51 -3.35
N GLY A 345 -4.32 39.94 -2.37
CA GLY A 345 -3.30 40.69 -1.63
C GLY A 345 -1.95 40.80 -2.35
N SER A 346 -1.65 39.94 -3.33
CA SER A 346 -0.47 40.03 -4.19
C SER A 346 -0.75 39.43 -5.58
N ASP A 347 -0.38 40.16 -6.63
CA ASP A 347 -0.50 39.70 -8.02
C ASP A 347 0.61 38.75 -8.44
N ALA A 348 1.67 38.58 -7.65
CA ALA A 348 2.86 37.82 -8.04
C ALA A 348 2.51 36.35 -8.35
N GLU A 349 1.77 35.70 -7.46
CA GLU A 349 1.35 34.31 -7.61
C GLU A 349 0.37 34.14 -8.78
N ILE A 350 -0.53 35.11 -8.99
CA ILE A 350 -1.45 35.11 -10.14
C ILE A 350 -0.68 35.22 -11.45
N LYS A 351 0.33 36.10 -11.53
CA LYS A 351 1.15 36.25 -12.72
C LYS A 351 1.93 34.98 -13.03
N TRP A 352 2.51 34.32 -12.02
CA TRP A 352 3.16 33.03 -12.19
C TRP A 352 2.20 31.95 -12.66
N ALA A 353 1.07 31.76 -11.95
CA ALA A 353 0.06 30.77 -12.34
C ALA A 353 -0.46 31.02 -13.77
N ALA A 354 -0.74 32.27 -14.14
CA ALA A 354 -1.20 32.63 -15.47
C ALA A 354 -0.15 32.37 -16.56
N HIS A 355 1.12 32.71 -16.30
CA HIS A 355 2.23 32.41 -17.20
C HIS A 355 2.39 30.90 -17.42
N LEU A 356 2.40 30.14 -16.32
CA LEU A 356 2.54 28.68 -16.32
C LEU A 356 1.36 27.94 -16.93
N LEU A 357 0.16 28.52 -16.91
CA LEU A 357 -1.03 27.93 -17.56
C LEU A 357 -1.31 28.49 -18.96
N HIS A 358 -0.51 29.45 -19.44
CA HIS A 358 -0.74 30.17 -20.70
C HIS A 358 -2.12 30.82 -20.80
N ILE A 359 -2.56 31.46 -19.71
CA ILE A 359 -3.82 32.19 -19.67
C ILE A 359 -3.59 33.67 -19.34
N SER A 360 -4.60 34.50 -19.55
CA SER A 360 -4.53 35.92 -19.20
C SER A 360 -4.46 36.10 -17.68
N ALA A 361 -3.43 36.81 -17.19
CA ALA A 361 -3.30 37.16 -15.78
C ALA A 361 -4.50 38.00 -15.29
N ASP A 362 -4.92 38.99 -16.09
CA ASP A 362 -6.12 39.79 -15.77
C ASP A 362 -7.39 38.95 -15.79
N GLY A 363 -7.46 37.98 -16.70
CA GLY A 363 -8.56 37.01 -16.77
C GLY A 363 -8.63 36.15 -15.50
N LEU A 364 -7.50 35.58 -15.07
CA LEU A 364 -7.39 34.78 -13.85
C LEU A 364 -7.72 35.60 -12.61
N HIS A 365 -7.16 36.82 -12.50
CA HIS A 365 -7.47 37.74 -11.41
C HIS A 365 -8.97 38.01 -11.33
N ARG A 366 -9.61 38.40 -12.45
CA ARG A 366 -11.07 38.64 -12.48
C ARG A 366 -11.86 37.40 -12.08
N ALA A 367 -11.47 36.21 -12.56
CA ALA A 367 -12.16 34.97 -12.23
C ALA A 367 -12.08 34.62 -10.73
N LEU A 368 -10.98 34.97 -10.05
CA LEU A 368 -10.81 34.75 -8.62
C LEU A 368 -11.58 35.78 -7.76
N THR A 369 -11.79 37.00 -8.27
CA THR A 369 -12.44 38.08 -7.51
C THR A 369 -13.90 38.33 -7.87
N SER A 370 -14.38 37.78 -8.98
CA SER A 370 -15.70 38.12 -9.52
C SER A 370 -16.33 36.91 -10.20
N ARG A 371 -17.60 36.65 -9.85
CA ARG A 371 -18.42 35.62 -10.49
C ARG A 371 -19.27 36.25 -11.57
N THR A 372 -19.08 35.84 -12.82
CA THR A 372 -20.04 36.12 -13.88
C THR A 372 -21.19 35.14 -13.75
N THR A 373 -22.41 35.63 -13.56
CA THR A 373 -23.64 34.84 -13.59
C THR A 373 -24.33 35.08 -14.93
N GLU A 374 -24.82 34.02 -15.57
CA GLU A 374 -25.69 34.12 -16.74
C GLU A 374 -27.04 34.77 -16.40
#